data_AF-A0A9X8VCN3-F1
#
_entry.id   AF-A0A9X8VCN3-F1
#
_cell.length_a   1.000
_cell.length_b   1.000
_cell.length_c   1.000
_cell.angle_alpha   90.00
_cell.angle_beta   90.00
_cell.angle_gamma   90.00
#
_symmetry.space_group_name_H-M   'P 1'
#
loop_
_entity.id
_entity.type
_entity.pdbx_description
1 polymer ?
#
loop_
_entity_poly.entity_id
_entity_poly.type
_entity_poly.pdbx_seq_one_letter_code
_entity_poly.pdbx_strand_id
1 'polypeptide(L)'
;QLELERYPQQEESTQLQAWEAADEYLLQQLENVDIGGRPVLIFNDNFGTLACALHAHRPYSVSDSYMSQLATRHNLKLNGLDPEQI
;
A
#
# COMPACT_ATOMS: atom_id res chain seq x y z
N GLN A 1 5.28 7.69 9.82
CA GLN A 1 4.44 8.37 8.83
C GLN A 1 4.93 7.91 7.47
N LEU A 2 4.03 7.47 6.58
CA LEU A 2 4.39 6.98 5.25
C LEU A 2 4.39 8.14 4.25
N GLU A 3 5.34 8.12 3.32
CA GLU A 3 5.37 8.99 2.16
C GLU A 3 4.85 8.20 0.95
N LEU A 4 3.76 8.65 0.34
CA LEU A 4 3.07 7.91 -0.72
C LEU A 4 2.79 8.81 -1.92
N GLU A 5 3.12 8.32 -3.11
CA GLU A 5 2.93 9.02 -4.37
C GLU A 5 2.04 8.23 -5.32
N ARG A 6 1.30 8.95 -6.16
CA ARG A 6 0.56 8.31 -7.25
C ARG A 6 1.55 7.87 -8.33
N TYR A 7 1.18 6.81 -9.05
CA TYR A 7 1.99 6.25 -10.12
C TYR A 7 1.21 6.16 -11.45
N PRO A 8 1.82 6.53 -12.59
CA PRO A 8 3.10 7.23 -12.70
C PRO A 8 3.05 8.60 -12.00
N GLN A 9 4.19 9.09 -11.52
CA GLN A 9 4.29 10.45 -10.97
C GLN A 9 3.78 11.43 -12.03
N GLN A 10 2.78 12.22 -11.67
CA GLN A 10 2.26 13.30 -12.51
C GLN A 10 2.81 14.62 -12.00
N GLU A 11 3.33 15.47 -12.90
CA GLU A 11 3.74 16.83 -12.54
C GLU A 11 2.52 17.66 -12.13
N GLU A 12 2.70 18.41 -11.05
CA GLU A 12 1.80 19.37 -10.38
C GLU A 12 0.38 19.53 -10.95
N SER A 13 -0.62 19.11 -10.17
CA SER A 13 -1.97 19.72 -10.02
C SER A 13 -3.09 18.68 -9.86
N THR A 14 -2.93 17.68 -9.01
CA THR A 14 -4.08 16.86 -8.61
C THR A 14 -4.24 16.91 -7.09
N GLN A 15 -5.46 17.25 -6.63
CA GLN A 15 -5.86 17.08 -5.23
C GLN A 15 -5.85 15.60 -4.80
N LEU A 16 -5.56 14.69 -5.73
CA LEU A 16 -5.62 13.26 -5.56
C LEU A 16 -4.36 12.78 -4.85
N GLN A 17 -4.57 12.14 -3.71
CA GLN A 17 -3.52 11.43 -2.99
C GLN A 17 -3.36 10.01 -3.54
N ALA A 18 -2.29 9.33 -3.11
CA ALA A 18 -2.07 7.92 -3.35
C ALA A 18 -2.91 7.00 -2.45
N TRP A 19 -3.56 7.58 -1.45
CA TRP A 19 -4.43 6.89 -0.51
C TRP A 19 -5.80 7.58 -0.48
N GLU A 20 -6.80 6.86 0.00
CA GLU A 20 -8.14 7.39 0.24
C GLU A 20 -8.66 7.02 1.64
N ALA A 21 -9.78 7.64 2.05
CA ALA A 21 -10.36 7.42 3.37
C ALA A 21 -10.74 5.94 3.64
N ALA A 22 -10.97 5.15 2.59
CA ALA A 22 -11.21 3.71 2.72
C ALA A 22 -9.95 2.96 3.22
N ASP A 23 -8.76 3.34 2.75
CA ASP A 23 -7.50 2.73 3.19
C ASP A 23 -7.27 3.00 4.68
N GLU A 24 -7.42 4.27 5.10
CA GLU A 24 -7.31 4.66 6.50
C GLU A 24 -8.32 3.92 7.38
N TYR A 25 -9.56 3.84 6.92
CA TYR A 25 -10.62 3.15 7.65
C TYR A 25 -10.28 1.66 7.85
N LEU A 26 -9.77 0.97 6.82
CA LEU A 26 -9.33 -0.42 6.93
C LEU A 26 -8.19 -0.57 7.93
N LEU A 27 -7.20 0.31 7.92
CA LEU A 27 -6.09 0.27 8.87
C LEU A 27 -6.56 0.49 10.31
N GLN A 28 -7.48 1.43 10.54
CA GLN A 28 -8.09 1.65 11.86
C GLN A 28 -8.85 0.41 12.38
N GLN A 29 -9.54 -0.32 11.51
CA GLN A 29 -10.21 -1.57 11.92
C GLN A 29 -9.18 -2.64 12.34
N LEU A 30 -8.00 -2.64 11.74
CA LEU A 30 -6.95 -3.62 12.03
C LEU A 30 -6.20 -3.33 13.33
N GLU A 31 -6.18 -2.10 13.84
CA GLU A 31 -5.53 -1.74 15.12
C GLU A 31 -6.05 -2.58 16.30
N ASN A 32 -7.31 -3.01 16.24
CA ASN A 32 -7.97 -3.80 17.29
C ASN A 32 -8.00 -5.32 16.98
N VAL A 33 -7.33 -5.76 15.92
CA VAL A 33 -7.33 -7.15 15.47
C VAL A 33 -5.92 -7.73 15.63
N ASP A 34 -5.80 -8.81 16.38
CA ASP A 34 -4.58 -9.62 16.38
C ASP A 34 -4.51 -10.42 15.08
N ILE A 35 -3.72 -9.93 14.13
CA ILE A 35 -3.44 -10.57 12.85
C ILE A 35 -2.64 -11.87 13.06
N GLY A 36 -1.90 -11.98 14.17
CA GLY A 36 -1.06 -13.12 14.50
C GLY A 36 -0.01 -13.41 13.41
N GLY A 37 0.39 -14.68 13.31
CA GLY A 37 1.26 -15.18 12.24
C GLY A 37 0.52 -15.63 10.97
N ARG A 38 -0.72 -15.15 10.75
CA ARG A 38 -1.52 -15.55 9.59
C ARG A 38 -1.07 -14.78 8.34
N PRO A 39 -1.14 -15.36 7.14
CA PRO A 39 -0.90 -14.63 5.91
C PRO A 39 -1.88 -13.47 5.74
N VAL A 40 -1.36 -12.29 5.38
CA VAL A 40 -2.17 -11.12 5.01
C VAL A 40 -2.30 -11.07 3.49
N LEU A 41 -3.53 -10.99 2.99
CA LEU A 41 -3.83 -10.85 1.58
C LEU A 41 -4.51 -9.50 1.36
N ILE A 42 -3.95 -8.68 0.47
CA ILE A 42 -4.47 -7.37 0.14
C ILE A 42 -4.91 -7.41 -1.32
N PHE A 43 -6.17 -7.08 -1.59
CA PHE A 43 -6.72 -7.09 -2.94
C PHE A 43 -6.90 -5.67 -3.46
N ASN A 44 -6.42 -5.42 -4.67
CA ASN A 44 -6.65 -4.18 -5.42
C ASN A 44 -6.20 -2.90 -4.70
N ASP A 45 -5.07 -2.98 -4.00
CA ASP A 45 -4.39 -1.80 -3.46
C ASP A 45 -3.76 -1.00 -4.61
N ASN A 46 -4.37 0.14 -4.94
CA ASN A 46 -4.04 0.88 -6.17
C ASN A 46 -2.64 1.47 -6.18
N PHE A 47 -2.16 1.96 -5.04
CA PHE A 47 -0.84 2.58 -4.92
C PHE A 47 0.02 1.99 -3.81
N GLY A 48 -0.41 0.88 -3.20
CA GLY A 48 0.37 0.18 -2.17
C GLY A 48 0.23 0.80 -0.79
N THR A 49 -0.83 1.56 -0.50
CA THR A 49 -1.04 2.19 0.80
C THR A 49 -1.12 1.16 1.92
N LEU A 50 -1.96 0.14 1.73
CA LEU A 50 -2.14 -0.94 2.69
C LEU A 50 -0.91 -1.85 2.73
N ALA A 51 -0.31 -2.14 1.56
CA ALA A 51 0.91 -2.93 1.48
C ALA A 51 2.09 -2.28 2.22
N CYS A 52 2.26 -0.95 2.12
CA CYS A 52 3.27 -0.21 2.86
C CYS A 52 2.96 -0.22 4.37
N ALA A 53 1.73 0.08 4.75
CA ALA A 53 1.33 0.13 6.16
C ALA A 53 1.45 -1.24 6.87
N LEU A 54 1.13 -2.32 6.16
CA LEU A 54 1.15 -3.68 6.69
C LEU A 54 2.43 -4.44 6.34
N HIS A 55 3.48 -3.78 5.83
CA HIS A 55 4.71 -4.42 5.35
C HIS A 55 5.36 -5.36 6.38
N ALA A 56 5.28 -5.03 7.67
CA ALA A 56 5.80 -5.86 8.76
C ALA A 56 5.15 -7.26 8.82
N HIS A 57 3.93 -7.40 8.30
CA HIS A 57 3.21 -8.67 8.22
C HIS A 57 3.48 -9.46 6.94
N ARG A 58 4.39 -8.98 6.08
CA ARG A 58 4.77 -9.60 4.79
C ARG A 58 3.53 -9.95 3.95
N PRO A 59 2.70 -8.94 3.60
CA PRO A 59 1.45 -9.18 2.90
C PRO A 59 1.71 -9.69 1.49
N TYR A 60 0.72 -10.40 0.94
CA TYR A 60 0.62 -10.70 -0.49
C TYR A 60 -0.33 -9.69 -1.12
N SER A 61 0.15 -8.87 -2.04
CA SER A 61 -0.71 -7.95 -2.80
C SER A 61 -1.19 -8.60 -4.09
N VAL A 62 -2.48 -8.85 -4.15
CA VAL A 62 -3.15 -9.46 -5.31
C VAL A 62 -3.85 -8.36 -6.11
N SER A 63 -3.42 -8.18 -7.34
CA SER A 63 -4.05 -7.26 -8.29
C SER A 63 -3.82 -7.72 -9.72
N ASP A 64 -4.81 -7.49 -10.59
CA ASP A 64 -4.72 -7.67 -12.04
C ASP A 64 -4.13 -6.44 -12.76
N SER A 65 -3.83 -5.37 -12.01
CA SER A 65 -3.22 -4.14 -12.52
C SER A 65 -1.71 -4.16 -12.31
N TYR A 66 -0.96 -4.28 -13.41
CA TYR A 66 0.50 -4.13 -13.37
C TYR A 66 0.92 -2.71 -12.95
N MET A 67 0.11 -1.70 -13.25
CA MET A 67 0.36 -0.32 -12.79
C MET A 67 0.29 -0.22 -11.27
N SER A 68 -0.67 -0.89 -10.64
CA SER A 68 -0.79 -0.93 -9.18
C SER A 68 0.39 -1.65 -8.56
N GLN A 69 0.86 -2.76 -9.17
CA GLN A 69 2.07 -3.45 -8.72
C GLN A 69 3.33 -2.55 -8.80
N LEU A 70 3.48 -1.79 -9.88
CA LEU A 70 4.58 -0.82 -10.01
C LEU A 70 4.48 0.30 -8.97
N ALA A 71 3.27 0.82 -8.75
CA ALA A 71 3.00 1.85 -7.75
C ALA A 71 3.36 1.38 -6.33
N THR A 72 2.95 0.17 -5.96
CA THR A 72 3.27 -0.43 -4.67
C THR A 72 4.78 -0.55 -4.48
N ARG A 73 5.51 -1.04 -5.49
CA ARG A 73 6.98 -1.18 -5.41
C ARG A 73 7.69 0.18 -5.34
N HIS A 74 7.15 1.20 -6.01
CA HIS A 74 7.64 2.58 -5.91
C HIS A 74 7.47 3.12 -4.49
N ASN A 75 6.26 3.03 -3.93
CA ASN A 75 5.97 3.54 -2.59
C ASN A 75 6.67 2.76 -1.47
N LEU A 76 6.90 1.46 -1.64
CA LEU A 76 7.75 0.70 -0.70
C LEU A 76 9.18 1.23 -0.71
N LYS A 77 9.78 1.43 -1.89
CA LYS A 77 11.12 2.01 -2.01
C LYS A 77 11.20 3.41 -1.41
N LEU A 78 10.17 4.24 -1.63
CA LEU A 78 10.08 5.59 -1.09
C LEU A 78 10.13 5.60 0.44
N ASN A 79 9.55 4.57 1.08
CA ASN A 79 9.58 4.38 2.53
C ASN A 79 10.76 3.52 3.04
N GLY A 80 11.74 3.20 2.19
CA GLY A 80 12.90 2.37 2.55
C GLY A 80 12.57 0.91 2.86
N LEU A 81 11.45 0.41 2.33
CA LEU A 81 10.97 -0.96 2.50
C LEU A 81 11.38 -1.84 1.32
N ASP A 82 11.45 -3.16 1.52
CA ASP A 82 11.82 -4.10 0.47
C ASP A 82 10.71 -4.21 -0.60
N PRO A 83 10.95 -3.78 -1.86
CA PRO A 83 9.96 -3.82 -2.92
C PRO A 83 9.61 -5.22 -3.42
N GLU A 84 10.35 -6.26 -3.04
CA GLU A 84 10.04 -7.64 -3.40
C GLU A 84 9.28 -8.39 -2.30
N GLN A 85 9.11 -7.80 -1.12
CA GLN A 85 8.40 -8.39 0.01
C GLN A 85 6.90 -8.01 -0.01
N ILE A 86 6.21 -8.39 -1.09
CA ILE A 86 4.86 -7.92 -1.48
C ILE A 86 4.19 -8.96 -2.40
#